data_AF-G7TGR8-F1
#
_entry.id   AF-G7TGR8-F1
#
_cell.length_a   1.000
_cell.length_b   1.000
_cell.length_c   1.000
_cell.angle_alpha   90.00
_cell.angle_beta   90.00
_cell.angle_gamma   90.00
#
_symmetry.space_group_name_H-M   'P 1'
#
loop_
_entity.id
_entity.type
_entity.pdbx_description
1 polymer ?
#
loop_
_entity_poly.entity_id
_entity_poly.type
_entity_poly.pdbx_seq_one_letter_code
_entity_poly.pdbx_strand_id
1 'polypeptide(L)'
;MPVFDFIPPAAAHTMHLRCKGDAFATWPLQPQRPATTQIIGGRMSVRSSSQKFIARNRAPRVQIEYDVEIYGSQKKVQVPFVMGVLSDLSGANTEHLPALEAREAVEMDVDNFDSRLRAMQPRVAMSVSNTLTGSGELPVDITFDSLDDFSPTAVVKKVAPLAELLEARTQLANLGTYLDGKAGAERLIADAIKDPTLLRSLVAAPKSKDA
;
A
#
# COMPACT_ATOMS: atom_id res chain seq x y z
N MET A 1 -4.63 43.25 33.98
CA MET A 1 -3.34 43.11 34.70
C MET A 1 -2.95 41.64 34.68
N PRO A 2 -1.71 41.24 34.36
CA PRO A 2 -0.68 41.93 33.56
C PRO A 2 -0.38 41.20 32.23
N VAL A 3 0.10 41.99 31.29
CA VAL A 3 0.80 41.62 30.07
C VAL A 3 2.22 41.20 30.48
N PHE A 4 2.71 40.07 29.99
CA PHE A 4 4.12 39.70 30.16
C PHE A 4 4.89 39.99 28.87
N ASP A 5 5.58 41.13 28.90
CA ASP A 5 6.62 41.53 27.97
C ASP A 5 7.81 40.57 28.07
N PHE A 6 8.25 40.05 26.93
CA PHE A 6 9.51 39.31 26.81
C PHE A 6 10.58 40.25 26.24
N ILE A 7 11.40 40.78 27.14
CA ILE A 7 12.58 41.59 26.84
C ILE A 7 13.74 40.65 26.44
N PRO A 8 14.49 40.92 25.35
CA PRO A 8 15.62 40.11 24.93
C PRO A 8 16.91 40.41 25.73
N PRO A 9 17.77 39.43 26.03
CA PRO A 9 19.08 39.72 26.60
C PRO A 9 20.13 40.06 25.53
N ALA A 10 20.84 41.15 25.79
CA ALA A 10 22.01 41.60 25.07
C ALA A 10 23.29 40.93 25.60
N ALA A 11 24.19 40.66 24.64
CA ALA A 11 25.65 40.74 24.70
C ALA A 11 26.51 39.77 25.53
N ALA A 12 27.57 39.34 24.81
CA ALA A 12 28.89 38.88 25.22
C ALA A 12 29.01 37.44 25.75
N HIS A 13 29.89 36.64 25.15
CA HIS A 13 31.12 36.16 25.77
C HIS A 13 32.09 35.65 24.67
N THR A 14 33.23 36.33 24.59
CA THR A 14 34.39 36.05 23.74
C THR A 14 35.16 34.86 24.31
N MET A 15 35.56 33.89 23.47
CA MET A 15 36.47 32.81 23.89
C MET A 15 37.77 32.89 23.09
N HIS A 16 38.84 33.31 23.78
CA HIS A 16 40.22 33.21 23.34
C HIS A 16 40.78 31.84 23.73
N LEU A 17 41.41 31.15 22.78
CA LEU A 17 42.34 30.05 23.08
C LEU A 17 43.62 30.24 22.28
N ARG A 18 44.75 30.30 22.99
CA ARG A 18 46.11 30.35 22.46
C ARG A 18 47.02 29.49 23.33
N CYS A 19 47.97 28.82 22.66
CA CYS A 19 49.27 28.22 23.08
C CYS A 19 49.36 26.74 22.68
N LYS A 20 50.51 26.14 22.28
CA LYS A 20 51.84 26.55 21.77
C LYS A 20 52.62 25.24 21.47
N GLY A 21 53.48 25.23 20.44
CA GLY A 21 54.52 24.21 20.17
C GLY A 21 54.11 23.05 19.26
N ASP A 22 54.94 22.38 18.47
CA ASP A 22 56.26 22.58 17.84
C ASP A 22 56.57 21.20 17.20
N ALA A 23 56.82 21.09 15.89
CA ALA A 23 57.71 20.08 15.26
C ALA A 23 57.60 20.05 13.73
N PHE A 24 58.72 20.34 13.09
CA PHE A 24 59.02 20.12 11.67
C PHE A 24 59.38 18.65 11.44
N ALA A 25 58.92 18.05 10.33
CA ALA A 25 59.48 16.79 9.82
C ALA A 25 59.59 16.86 8.28
N THR A 26 60.82 16.75 7.81
CA THR A 26 61.24 16.69 6.41
C THR A 26 61.25 15.23 5.92
N TRP A 27 60.94 15.00 4.64
CA TRP A 27 61.07 13.71 3.97
C TRP A 27 61.96 13.82 2.72
N PRO A 28 62.90 12.89 2.49
CA PRO A 28 63.81 12.93 1.35
C PRO A 28 63.23 12.27 0.10
N LEU A 29 63.51 12.85 -1.06
CA LEU A 29 63.29 12.23 -2.37
C LEU A 29 64.34 11.16 -2.65
N GLN A 30 63.93 10.06 -3.31
CA GLN A 30 64.86 9.21 -4.06
C GLN A 30 64.27 8.84 -5.44
N PRO A 31 65.10 8.75 -6.51
CA PRO A 31 64.63 8.77 -7.90
C PRO A 31 64.53 7.35 -8.49
N GLN A 32 63.63 7.17 -9.45
CA GLN A 32 63.55 5.96 -10.28
C GLN A 32 64.09 6.25 -11.69
N ARG A 33 64.97 5.36 -12.17
CA ARG A 33 65.60 5.38 -13.52
C ARG A 33 64.61 4.94 -14.60
N PRO A 34 64.77 5.36 -15.87
CA PRO A 34 64.07 4.73 -16.99
C PRO A 34 64.93 3.64 -17.68
N ALA A 35 64.28 2.57 -18.12
CA ALA A 35 64.84 1.55 -18.98
C ALA A 35 64.75 1.95 -20.47
N THR A 36 65.85 1.77 -21.19
CA THR A 36 66.02 1.90 -22.65
C THR A 36 65.52 0.64 -23.37
N THR A 37 64.97 0.78 -24.59
CA THR A 37 65.38 0.04 -25.83
C THR A 37 64.24 -0.19 -26.85
N GLN A 38 64.43 0.48 -28.00
CA GLN A 38 64.17 0.08 -29.41
C GLN A 38 62.70 -0.10 -29.88
N ILE A 39 62.33 0.31 -31.10
CA ILE A 39 62.79 -0.23 -32.40
C ILE A 39 62.87 0.85 -33.50
N ILE A 40 63.92 0.73 -34.31
CA ILE A 40 64.22 1.51 -35.53
C ILE A 40 63.72 0.74 -36.74
N GLY A 41 63.00 1.41 -37.64
CA GLY A 41 62.77 0.95 -39.00
C GLY A 41 61.93 1.92 -39.82
N GLY A 42 62.48 2.47 -40.91
CA GLY A 42 61.67 3.04 -41.99
C GLY A 42 61.96 4.48 -42.40
N ARG A 43 62.76 4.60 -43.45
CA ARG A 43 63.12 5.78 -44.25
C ARG A 43 61.87 6.46 -44.86
N MET A 44 61.77 7.80 -44.81
CA MET A 44 61.53 8.68 -45.97
C MET A 44 61.38 10.16 -45.58
N SER A 45 62.12 10.99 -46.31
CA SER A 45 62.01 12.44 -46.36
C SER A 45 60.61 12.85 -46.84
N VAL A 46 59.91 13.66 -46.05
CA VAL A 46 58.71 14.38 -46.48
C VAL A 46 58.95 15.87 -46.30
N ARG A 47 58.90 16.56 -47.44
CA ARG A 47 58.95 18.02 -47.60
C ARG A 47 58.05 18.72 -46.59
N SER A 48 58.60 19.72 -45.93
CA SER A 48 57.90 20.64 -45.05
C SER A 48 56.81 21.39 -45.82
N SER A 49 55.54 21.07 -45.54
CA SER A 49 54.43 21.89 -46.02
C SER A 49 54.35 23.17 -45.18
N SER A 50 54.45 24.30 -45.88
CA SER A 50 54.30 25.65 -45.33
C SER A 50 52.89 25.94 -44.79
N GLN A 51 51.99 24.96 -44.75
CA GLN A 51 50.65 25.05 -44.17
C GLN A 51 50.58 24.72 -42.67
N LYS A 52 51.67 24.26 -42.00
CA LYS A 52 51.67 24.02 -40.54
C LYS A 52 52.42 25.07 -39.70
N PHE A 53 52.88 26.16 -40.32
CA PHE A 53 53.61 27.22 -39.62
C PHE A 53 52.68 28.31 -39.05
N ILE A 54 51.45 28.46 -39.57
CA ILE A 54 50.46 29.48 -39.12
C ILE A 54 49.51 28.93 -38.03
N ALA A 55 50.01 28.08 -37.13
CA ALA A 55 49.27 27.66 -35.93
C ALA A 55 50.09 27.82 -34.64
N ARG A 56 51.21 28.52 -34.69
CA ARG A 56 51.98 28.94 -33.51
C ARG A 56 51.55 30.33 -33.04
N ASN A 57 50.29 30.43 -32.64
CA ASN A 57 49.85 31.38 -31.61
C ASN A 57 48.49 30.91 -31.07
N ARG A 58 48.49 29.75 -30.42
CA ARG A 58 47.44 29.46 -29.45
C ARG A 58 48.17 29.25 -28.15
N ALA A 59 47.93 30.14 -27.19
CA ALA A 59 48.34 29.93 -25.81
C ALA A 59 47.92 28.52 -25.36
N PRO A 60 48.68 27.87 -24.45
CA PRO A 60 48.37 26.53 -23.97
C PRO A 60 46.88 26.44 -23.65
N ARG A 61 46.15 25.57 -24.35
CA ARG A 61 44.78 25.27 -23.93
C ARG A 61 44.92 24.48 -22.65
N VAL A 62 44.60 25.14 -21.54
CA VAL A 62 44.22 24.48 -20.30
C VAL A 62 43.20 23.42 -20.69
N GLN A 63 43.56 22.15 -20.51
CA GLN A 63 42.55 21.11 -20.41
C GLN A 63 41.87 21.38 -19.08
N ILE A 64 40.69 21.99 -19.14
CA ILE A 64 39.81 22.04 -17.98
C ILE A 64 39.22 20.64 -17.91
N GLU A 65 39.91 19.74 -17.23
CA GLU A 65 39.23 18.55 -16.73
C GLU A 65 38.23 19.05 -15.70
N TYR A 66 36.98 18.64 -15.93
CA TYR A 66 35.90 18.87 -14.99
C TYR A 66 36.14 17.91 -13.83
N ASP A 67 36.83 18.35 -12.78
CA ASP A 67 36.73 17.65 -11.51
C ASP A 67 35.36 18.00 -10.94
N VAL A 68 34.35 17.24 -11.37
CA VAL A 68 33.06 17.22 -10.68
C VAL A 68 33.29 16.42 -9.41
N GLU A 69 33.76 17.12 -8.39
CA GLU A 69 33.42 16.75 -7.03
C GLU A 69 31.88 16.74 -6.95
N ILE A 70 31.27 15.56 -7.13
CA ILE A 70 29.86 15.35 -6.80
C ILE A 70 29.72 15.32 -5.26
N TYR A 71 30.34 16.26 -4.55
CA TYR A 71 30.13 16.46 -3.13
C TYR A 71 28.95 17.41 -2.96
N GLY A 72 27.74 16.89 -3.13
CA GLY A 72 26.58 17.74 -2.90
C GLY A 72 25.22 17.25 -3.32
N SER A 73 25.05 16.02 -3.83
CA SER A 73 23.72 15.43 -3.77
C SER A 73 23.42 15.13 -2.31
N GLN A 74 22.95 16.14 -1.58
CA GLN A 74 22.14 15.94 -0.41
C GLN A 74 20.97 15.10 -0.90
N LYS A 75 21.11 13.78 -0.83
CA LYS A 75 20.02 12.85 -1.01
C LYS A 75 19.06 13.22 0.11
N LYS A 76 18.07 14.05 -0.19
CA LYS A 76 16.98 14.37 0.72
C LYS A 76 16.32 13.03 1.04
N VAL A 77 16.72 12.44 2.16
CA VAL A 77 16.04 11.30 2.72
C VAL A 77 14.77 11.89 3.30
N GLN A 78 13.72 11.89 2.48
CA GLN A 78 12.40 12.30 2.92
C GLN A 78 11.87 11.18 3.82
N VAL A 79 11.56 11.52 5.07
CA VAL A 79 10.84 10.61 5.95
C VAL A 79 9.47 10.33 5.32
N PRO A 80 9.02 9.06 5.25
CA PRO A 80 7.70 8.75 4.72
C PRO A 80 6.62 9.48 5.53
N PHE A 81 5.63 10.03 4.84
CA PHE A 81 4.48 10.64 5.48
C PHE A 81 3.54 9.54 5.99
N VAL A 82 3.52 9.34 7.30
CA VAL A 82 2.63 8.39 7.97
C VAL A 82 1.50 9.17 8.63
N MET A 83 0.25 8.77 8.36
CA MET A 83 -0.93 9.36 8.99
C MET A 83 -1.52 8.36 9.99
N GLY A 84 -1.70 8.80 11.23
CA GLY A 84 -2.44 8.05 12.23
C GLY A 84 -3.91 8.43 12.21
N VAL A 85 -4.80 7.43 12.19
CA VAL A 85 -6.24 7.61 12.35
C VAL A 85 -6.65 7.05 13.71
N LEU A 86 -7.30 7.88 14.54
CA LEU A 86 -7.83 7.47 15.84
C LEU A 86 -9.36 7.45 15.74
N SER A 87 -9.95 6.26 15.84
CA SER A 87 -11.40 6.06 15.79
C SER A 87 -11.80 4.78 16.53
N ASP A 88 -13.06 4.70 16.94
CA ASP A 88 -13.66 3.44 17.37
C ASP A 88 -13.96 2.60 16.14
N LEU A 89 -13.18 1.53 15.97
CA LEU A 89 -13.27 0.63 14.83
C LEU A 89 -13.82 -0.74 15.20
N SER A 90 -13.94 -1.06 16.49
CA SER A 90 -14.34 -2.39 16.99
C SER A 90 -15.85 -2.54 17.22
N GLY A 91 -16.59 -1.43 17.25
CA GLY A 91 -18.05 -1.45 17.42
C GLY A 91 -18.47 -2.13 18.73
N ALA A 92 -19.51 -2.96 18.67
CA ALA A 92 -20.02 -3.72 19.81
C ALA A 92 -19.19 -4.99 20.07
N ASN A 93 -17.89 -4.82 20.31
CA ASN A 93 -16.96 -5.93 20.52
C ASN A 93 -17.35 -6.75 21.77
N THR A 94 -17.21 -8.07 21.66
CA THR A 94 -17.47 -9.01 22.75
C THR A 94 -16.33 -9.02 23.77
N GLU A 95 -15.11 -8.72 23.32
CA GLU A 95 -13.92 -8.72 24.17
C GLU A 95 -13.65 -7.34 24.79
N HIS A 96 -13.24 -7.34 26.05
CA HIS A 96 -12.94 -6.10 26.76
C HIS A 96 -11.68 -5.45 26.19
N LEU A 97 -11.85 -4.30 25.53
CA LEU A 97 -10.73 -3.57 24.94
C LEU A 97 -9.73 -3.14 26.04
N PRO A 98 -8.40 -3.21 25.77
CA PRO A 98 -7.39 -2.70 26.68
C PRO A 98 -7.58 -1.21 27.00
N ALA A 99 -7.03 -0.75 28.12
CA ALA A 99 -6.94 0.68 28.43
C ALA A 99 -6.16 1.41 27.32
N LEU A 100 -6.47 2.68 27.08
CA LEU A 100 -5.90 3.46 25.97
C LEU A 100 -4.36 3.45 25.97
N GLU A 101 -3.73 3.50 27.14
CA GLU A 101 -2.27 3.50 27.31
C GLU A 101 -1.61 2.18 26.86
N ALA A 102 -2.36 1.07 26.88
CA ALA A 102 -1.88 -0.25 26.48
C ALA A 102 -2.20 -0.57 25.01
N ARG A 103 -2.86 0.35 24.27
CA ARG A 103 -3.22 0.13 22.87
C ARG A 103 -2.07 0.54 21.96
N GLU A 104 -1.60 -0.39 21.15
CA GLU A 104 -0.57 -0.13 20.14
C GLU A 104 -1.21 0.34 18.82
N ALA A 105 -0.58 1.31 18.16
CA ALA A 105 -0.97 1.72 16.82
C ALA A 105 -0.48 0.67 15.82
N VAL A 106 -1.40 0.17 14.99
CA VAL A 106 -1.11 -0.88 14.02
C VAL A 106 -1.07 -0.28 12.62
N GLU A 107 -0.02 -0.61 11.87
CA GLU A 107 0.10 -0.22 10.46
C GLU A 107 -0.94 -0.96 9.60
N MET A 108 -1.63 -0.20 8.76
CA MET A 108 -2.69 -0.65 7.86
C MET A 108 -2.36 -0.23 6.42
N ASP A 109 -2.22 -1.22 5.55
CA ASP A 109 -1.96 -1.05 4.12
C ASP A 109 -2.98 -1.87 3.30
N VAL A 110 -3.00 -1.65 1.99
CA VAL A 110 -3.89 -2.36 1.04
C VAL A 110 -3.70 -3.88 1.11
N ASP A 111 -2.47 -4.35 1.35
CA ASP A 111 -2.15 -5.77 1.40
C ASP A 111 -2.50 -6.45 2.73
N ASN A 112 -2.58 -5.68 3.83
CA ASN A 112 -2.78 -6.22 5.17
C ASN A 112 -4.16 -5.90 5.78
N PHE A 113 -4.99 -5.10 5.10
CA PHE A 113 -6.26 -4.59 5.63
C PHE A 113 -7.18 -5.69 6.15
N ASP A 114 -7.44 -6.74 5.36
CA ASP A 114 -8.32 -7.84 5.76
C ASP A 114 -7.78 -8.61 6.97
N SER A 115 -6.46 -8.75 7.08
CA SER A 115 -5.84 -9.40 8.24
C SER A 115 -6.02 -8.57 9.52
N ARG A 116 -5.93 -7.23 9.41
CA ARG A 116 -6.16 -6.31 10.53
C ARG A 116 -7.63 -6.25 10.92
N LEU A 117 -8.52 -6.25 9.93
CA LEU A 117 -9.97 -6.25 10.15
C LEU A 117 -10.41 -7.51 10.89
N ARG A 118 -9.94 -8.69 10.44
CA ARG A 118 -10.19 -9.97 11.12
C ARG A 118 -9.64 -10.03 12.53
N ALA A 119 -8.48 -9.43 12.80
CA ALA A 119 -7.91 -9.39 14.14
C ALA A 119 -8.73 -8.49 15.10
N MET A 120 -9.35 -7.45 14.57
CA MET A 120 -10.18 -6.52 15.33
C MET A 120 -11.60 -7.03 15.57
N GLN A 121 -12.11 -7.91 14.69
CA GLN A 121 -13.46 -8.50 14.74
C GLN A 121 -14.56 -7.45 15.01
N PRO A 122 -14.69 -6.43 14.15
CA PRO A 122 -15.76 -5.45 14.32
C PRO A 122 -17.11 -6.16 14.29
N ARG A 123 -17.90 -5.94 15.33
CA ARG A 123 -19.21 -6.56 15.51
C ARG A 123 -20.29 -5.50 15.58
N VAL A 124 -21.40 -5.78 14.90
CA VAL A 124 -22.60 -4.96 14.90
C VAL A 124 -23.72 -5.80 15.48
N ALA A 125 -24.18 -5.42 16.67
CA ALA A 125 -25.33 -6.01 17.34
C ALA A 125 -26.39 -4.93 17.53
N MET A 126 -27.45 -4.95 16.72
CA MET A 126 -28.56 -3.99 16.83
C MET A 126 -29.88 -4.62 16.39
N SER A 127 -30.98 -4.13 16.95
CA SER A 127 -32.33 -4.46 16.51
C SER A 127 -32.75 -3.52 15.37
N VAL A 128 -33.18 -4.10 14.25
CA VAL A 128 -33.66 -3.37 13.06
C VAL A 128 -35.14 -3.65 12.86
N SER A 129 -35.90 -2.71 12.31
CA SER A 129 -37.31 -2.95 11.97
C SER A 129 -37.47 -4.07 10.95
N ASN A 130 -38.34 -5.04 11.23
CA ASN A 130 -38.54 -6.20 10.37
C ASN A 130 -39.50 -5.88 9.22
N THR A 131 -38.99 -5.89 7.99
CA THR A 131 -39.78 -5.68 6.76
C THR A 131 -40.30 -6.98 6.13
N LEU A 132 -39.89 -8.16 6.62
CA LEU A 132 -40.31 -9.45 6.05
C LEU A 132 -41.73 -9.83 6.46
N THR A 133 -42.06 -9.68 7.75
CA THR A 133 -43.37 -10.00 8.32
C THR A 133 -44.24 -8.75 8.52
N GLY A 134 -43.70 -7.55 8.24
CA GLY A 134 -44.38 -6.27 8.41
C GLY A 134 -44.65 -5.88 9.87
N SER A 135 -44.12 -6.62 10.84
CA SER A 135 -44.26 -6.33 12.27
C SER A 135 -43.09 -6.90 13.07
N GLY A 136 -42.67 -6.16 14.10
CA GLY A 136 -41.60 -6.54 15.03
C GLY A 136 -40.22 -5.98 14.69
N GLU A 137 -39.26 -6.31 15.54
CA GLU A 137 -37.83 -6.02 15.36
C GLU A 137 -37.08 -7.32 15.06
N LEU A 138 -36.11 -7.25 14.16
CA LEU A 138 -35.18 -8.31 13.84
C LEU A 138 -33.84 -8.01 14.53
N PRO A 139 -33.42 -8.79 15.53
CA PRO A 139 -32.08 -8.66 16.07
C PRO A 139 -31.07 -9.10 15.01
N VAL A 140 -30.13 -8.22 14.69
CA VAL A 140 -29.04 -8.47 13.76
C VAL A 140 -27.74 -8.46 14.53
N ASP A 141 -27.01 -9.56 14.41
CA ASP A 141 -25.70 -9.75 15.02
C ASP A 141 -24.72 -10.25 13.95
N ILE A 142 -23.79 -9.38 13.56
CA ILE A 142 -22.88 -9.61 12.46
C ILE A 142 -21.47 -9.27 12.89
N THR A 143 -20.54 -10.19 12.64
CA THR A 143 -19.10 -9.96 12.73
C THR A 143 -18.51 -9.89 11.32
N PHE A 144 -17.63 -8.93 11.06
CA PHE A 144 -17.00 -8.75 9.75
C PHE A 144 -15.54 -9.22 9.79
N ASP A 145 -15.14 -9.97 8.76
CA ASP A 145 -13.80 -10.56 8.64
C ASP A 145 -12.97 -9.94 7.50
N SER A 146 -13.63 -9.49 6.43
CA SER A 146 -13.00 -8.88 5.25
C SER A 146 -13.82 -7.70 4.72
N LEU A 147 -13.23 -6.91 3.83
CA LEU A 147 -13.93 -5.79 3.20
C LEU A 147 -15.17 -6.24 2.38
N ASP A 148 -15.13 -7.45 1.82
CA ASP A 148 -16.25 -8.01 1.04
C ASP A 148 -17.51 -8.27 1.89
N ASP A 149 -17.35 -8.42 3.21
CA ASP A 149 -18.48 -8.64 4.13
C ASP A 149 -19.40 -7.42 4.26
N PHE A 150 -18.93 -6.23 3.85
CA PHE A 150 -19.78 -5.04 3.78
C PHE A 150 -20.69 -5.02 2.56
N SER A 151 -20.52 -5.96 1.61
CA SER A 151 -21.44 -6.09 0.49
C SER A 151 -22.82 -6.58 0.97
N PRO A 152 -23.93 -6.06 0.41
CA PRO A 152 -25.28 -6.48 0.82
C PRO A 152 -25.51 -7.99 0.69
N THR A 153 -24.90 -8.62 -0.32
CA THR A 153 -24.98 -10.07 -0.54
C THR A 153 -24.32 -10.84 0.60
N ALA A 154 -23.17 -10.40 1.10
CA ALA A 154 -22.49 -11.05 2.22
C ALA A 154 -23.25 -10.83 3.54
N VAL A 155 -23.75 -9.61 3.77
CA VAL A 155 -24.60 -9.29 4.93
C VAL A 155 -25.84 -10.19 4.99
N VAL A 156 -26.54 -10.34 3.86
CA VAL A 156 -27.74 -11.21 3.76
C VAL A 156 -27.43 -12.67 4.10
N LYS A 157 -26.25 -13.17 3.71
CA LYS A 157 -25.82 -14.55 4.03
C LYS A 157 -25.55 -14.76 5.53
N LYS A 158 -25.16 -13.72 6.27
CA LYS A 158 -24.88 -13.81 7.72
C LYS A 158 -26.17 -13.78 8.57
N VAL A 159 -27.28 -13.30 8.00
CA VAL A 159 -28.58 -13.24 8.69
C VAL A 159 -29.47 -14.42 8.26
N ALA A 160 -29.67 -15.40 9.14
CA ALA A 160 -30.29 -16.69 8.79
C ALA A 160 -31.64 -16.58 8.04
N PRO A 161 -32.63 -15.77 8.48
CA PRO A 161 -33.89 -15.62 7.75
C PRO A 161 -33.73 -15.05 6.34
N LEU A 162 -32.75 -14.19 6.12
CA LEU A 162 -32.50 -13.58 4.80
C LEU A 162 -31.70 -14.50 3.89
N ALA A 163 -30.83 -15.35 4.45
CA ALA A 163 -30.06 -16.33 3.71
C ALA A 163 -30.97 -17.35 2.99
N GLU A 164 -32.02 -17.84 3.67
CA GLU A 164 -33.00 -18.76 3.08
C GLU A 164 -33.75 -18.11 1.89
N LEU A 165 -34.12 -16.84 2.02
CA LEU A 165 -34.77 -16.08 0.95
C LEU A 165 -33.84 -15.86 -0.25
N LEU A 166 -32.55 -15.62 0.01
CA LEU A 166 -31.54 -15.50 -1.04
C LEU A 166 -31.34 -16.83 -1.78
N GLU A 167 -31.33 -17.95 -1.05
CA GLU A 167 -31.23 -19.29 -1.64
C GLU A 167 -32.46 -19.59 -2.51
N ALA A 168 -33.66 -19.36 -2.00
CA ALA A 168 -34.90 -19.54 -2.74
C ALA A 168 -34.93 -18.68 -4.01
N ARG A 169 -34.50 -17.41 -3.91
CA ARG A 169 -34.37 -16.52 -5.09
C ARG A 169 -33.40 -17.10 -6.12
N THR A 170 -32.26 -17.62 -5.68
CA THR A 170 -31.25 -18.21 -6.58
C THR A 170 -31.80 -19.47 -7.26
N GLN A 171 -32.51 -20.32 -6.51
CA GLN A 171 -33.17 -21.52 -7.06
C GLN A 171 -34.24 -21.15 -8.09
N LEU A 172 -35.05 -20.12 -7.82
CA LEU A 172 -36.05 -19.61 -8.76
C LEU A 172 -35.42 -18.99 -10.01
N ALA A 173 -34.31 -18.26 -9.87
CA ALA A 173 -33.58 -17.69 -11.01
C ALA A 173 -33.00 -18.79 -11.90
N ASN A 174 -32.34 -19.79 -11.29
CA ASN A 174 -31.83 -20.95 -12.01
C ASN A 174 -32.95 -21.71 -12.72
N LEU A 175 -34.06 -21.95 -12.03
CA LEU A 175 -35.25 -22.57 -12.62
C LEU A 175 -35.77 -21.76 -13.81
N GLY A 176 -35.86 -20.44 -13.69
CA GLY A 176 -36.23 -19.56 -14.80
C GLY A 176 -35.34 -19.74 -16.02
N THR A 177 -34.02 -19.78 -15.85
CA THR A 177 -33.06 -20.05 -16.93
C THR A 177 -33.22 -21.46 -17.51
N TYR A 178 -33.54 -22.47 -16.70
CA TYR A 178 -33.77 -23.83 -17.19
C TYR A 178 -35.08 -23.99 -17.96
N LEU A 179 -36.10 -23.20 -17.64
CA LEU A 179 -37.39 -23.19 -18.31
C LEU A 179 -37.35 -22.38 -19.60
N ASP A 180 -36.50 -21.35 -19.67
CA ASP A 180 -36.28 -20.58 -20.87
C ASP A 180 -35.81 -21.49 -22.02
N GLY A 181 -36.67 -21.65 -23.03
CA GLY A 181 -36.46 -22.53 -24.18
C GLY A 181 -37.01 -23.97 -24.04
N LYS A 182 -37.64 -24.35 -22.92
CA LYS A 182 -38.27 -25.66 -22.71
C LYS A 182 -39.78 -25.58 -22.50
N ALA A 183 -40.53 -25.30 -23.56
CA ALA A 183 -41.99 -25.16 -23.55
C ALA A 183 -42.76 -26.36 -22.92
N GLY A 184 -42.19 -27.57 -22.97
CA GLY A 184 -42.77 -28.75 -22.30
C GLY A 184 -42.65 -28.71 -20.77
N ALA A 185 -41.54 -28.21 -20.24
CA ALA A 185 -41.32 -28.09 -18.80
C ALA A 185 -42.20 -26.98 -18.19
N GLU A 186 -42.39 -25.88 -18.91
CA GLU A 186 -43.30 -24.79 -18.51
C GLU A 186 -44.74 -25.28 -18.33
N ARG A 187 -45.24 -26.10 -19.27
CA ARG A 187 -46.59 -26.70 -19.17
C ARG A 187 -46.74 -27.59 -17.94
N LEU A 188 -45.77 -28.47 -17.69
CA LEU A 188 -45.80 -29.37 -16.54
C LEU A 188 -45.79 -28.61 -15.20
N ILE A 189 -45.02 -27.53 -15.10
CA ILE A 189 -45.01 -26.68 -13.90
C ILE A 189 -46.32 -25.91 -13.76
N ALA A 190 -46.88 -25.38 -14.86
CA ALA A 190 -48.18 -24.70 -14.82
C ALA A 190 -49.30 -25.64 -14.38
N ASP A 191 -49.25 -26.91 -14.77
CA ASP A 191 -50.22 -27.92 -14.35
C ASP A 191 -49.99 -28.38 -12.91
N ALA A 192 -48.72 -28.52 -12.48
CA ALA A 192 -48.38 -28.79 -11.08
C ALA A 192 -48.86 -27.67 -10.14
N ILE A 193 -48.74 -26.39 -10.53
CA ILE A 193 -49.20 -25.26 -9.72
C ILE A 193 -50.73 -25.26 -9.53
N LYS A 194 -51.49 -25.73 -10.53
CA LYS A 194 -52.96 -25.80 -10.46
C LYS A 194 -53.46 -26.90 -9.54
N ASP A 195 -52.68 -27.96 -9.32
CA ASP A 195 -53.07 -29.09 -8.49
C ASP A 195 -52.39 -29.02 -7.09
N PRO A 196 -53.10 -28.54 -6.05
CA PRO A 196 -52.55 -28.41 -4.71
C PRO A 196 -52.21 -29.77 -4.06
N THR A 197 -52.75 -30.88 -4.57
CA THR A 197 -52.46 -32.22 -4.05
C THR A 197 -51.11 -32.73 -4.55
N LEU A 198 -50.79 -32.48 -5.82
CA LEU A 198 -49.49 -32.78 -6.42
C LEU A 198 -48.38 -31.89 -5.85
N LEU A 199 -48.65 -30.60 -5.59
CA LEU A 199 -47.66 -29.74 -4.92
C LEU A 199 -47.29 -30.27 -3.54
N ARG A 200 -48.26 -30.72 -2.75
CA ARG A 200 -48.00 -31.25 -1.40
C ARG A 200 -47.18 -32.54 -1.44
N SER A 201 -47.42 -33.42 -2.42
CA SER A 201 -46.63 -34.65 -2.55
C SER A 201 -45.19 -34.36 -3.01
N LEU A 202 -44.99 -33.36 -3.87
CA LEU A 202 -43.66 -32.93 -4.34
C LEU A 202 -42.86 -32.19 -3.24
N VAL A 203 -43.51 -31.40 -2.40
CA VAL A 203 -42.86 -30.73 -1.25
C VAL A 203 -42.53 -31.71 -0.12
N ALA A 204 -43.34 -32.76 0.06
CA ALA A 204 -43.10 -33.81 1.04
C ALA A 204 -42.04 -34.83 0.59
N ALA A 205 -41.79 -34.94 -0.73
CA ALA A 205 -40.72 -35.77 -1.24
C ALA A 205 -39.36 -35.20 -0.81
N PRO A 206 -38.43 -36.03 -0.29
CA PRO A 206 -37.12 -35.54 0.13
C PRO A 206 -36.35 -34.97 -1.07
N LYS A 207 -35.67 -33.82 -0.88
CA LYS A 207 -34.70 -33.30 -1.86
C LYS A 207 -33.75 -34.43 -2.28
N SER A 208 -33.72 -34.79 -3.56
CA SER A 208 -32.74 -35.74 -4.07
C SER A 208 -31.34 -35.17 -3.79
N LYS A 209 -30.48 -36.00 -3.19
CA LYS A 209 -29.05 -35.69 -3.07
C LYS A 209 -28.41 -35.86 -4.44
N ASP A 210 -28.54 -34.85 -5.28
CA ASP A 210 -27.73 -34.75 -6.49
C ASP A 210 -26.51 -33.88 -6.17
N ALA A 211 -25.34 -34.46 -6.48
CA ALA A 211 -23.99 -34.09 -6.06
C ALA A 211 -23.47 -32.76 -6.62
#